data_AF-A0A2S9Z4K7-F1
#
_entry.id   AF-A0A2S9Z4K7-F1
#
_cell.length_a   1.000
_cell.length_b   1.000
_cell.length_c   1.000
_cell.angle_alpha   90.00
_cell.angle_beta   90.00
_cell.angle_gamma   90.00
#
_symmetry.space_group_name_H-M   'P 1'
#
loop_
_entity.id
_entity.type
_entity.pdbx_description
1 polymer ?
#
loop_
_entity_poly.entity_id
_entity_poly.type
_entity_poly.pdbx_seq_one_letter_code
_entity_poly.pdbx_strand_id
1 'polypeptide(L)'
;MTVSTPPAPEASAAATTRPYYSTAAVLTAAAALVGMLSGCAEEPTREPIAGSTSAVRVIIDDSRPMQGLVSELYMKTLNGHGRTALPYRPTDTDPTRPRFEALTAGDADVVVGCMGELLEELNPLAAAKISEEYTAALDAGEISANDGTWRETTYTALVNSLPGSLAATDPSSATACKESTPKLPQNIVPIYRKPVLNRDARLIMNKVTGTMSTEDIEELSAQMSQSGSVSEVLGPYMAAHDLQGP
;
A
#
# COMPACT_ATOMS: atom_id res chain seq x y z
N MET A 1 -1.99 -16.02 62.04
CA MET A 1 -2.69 -16.25 63.32
C MET A 1 -2.71 -14.94 64.10
N THR A 2 -3.56 -14.81 65.13
CA THR A 2 -3.97 -13.54 65.76
C THR A 2 -3.22 -13.22 67.06
N VAL A 3 -3.68 -12.18 67.78
CA VAL A 3 -3.27 -11.69 69.13
C VAL A 3 -2.14 -10.63 69.12
N SER A 4 -2.10 -9.60 69.98
CA SER A 4 -3.06 -8.55 70.43
C SER A 4 -2.43 -7.77 71.61
N THR A 5 -2.38 -6.43 71.51
CA THR A 5 -2.38 -5.31 72.52
C THR A 5 -2.36 -5.54 74.06
N PRO A 6 -2.11 -4.49 74.91
CA PRO A 6 -1.76 -3.08 74.65
C PRO A 6 -0.28 -2.78 75.06
N PRO A 7 0.17 -2.00 76.10
CA PRO A 7 -0.43 -1.12 77.13
C PRO A 7 -0.01 0.39 77.00
N ALA A 8 -0.06 1.15 78.10
CA ALA A 8 0.48 2.52 78.31
C ALA A 8 1.05 2.62 79.77
N PRO A 9 1.55 3.75 80.38
CA PRO A 9 0.94 5.10 80.41
C PRO A 9 1.93 6.33 80.43
N GLU A 10 1.37 7.52 80.66
CA GLU A 10 1.90 8.74 81.35
C GLU A 10 3.32 9.27 81.04
N ALA A 11 3.54 10.49 80.55
CA ALA A 11 3.10 11.84 80.95
C ALA A 11 3.89 12.47 82.14
N SER A 12 4.59 13.58 81.85
CA SER A 12 5.08 14.57 82.83
C SER A 12 5.27 15.93 82.13
N ALA A 13 5.18 17.04 82.87
CA ALA A 13 5.03 18.38 82.28
C ALA A 13 5.77 19.50 83.03
N ALA A 14 6.32 20.43 82.25
CA ALA A 14 6.66 21.83 82.58
C ALA A 14 6.64 22.59 81.23
N ALA A 15 6.00 23.77 81.07
CA ALA A 15 6.23 25.05 81.75
C ALA A 15 7.65 25.60 81.48
N THR A 16 7.87 26.86 81.04
CA THR A 16 7.02 28.06 81.17
C THR A 16 7.33 29.13 80.10
N THR A 17 6.51 30.19 80.05
CA THR A 17 6.78 31.56 79.52
C THR A 17 7.00 31.82 78.01
N ARG A 18 6.19 32.75 77.48
CA ARG A 18 6.49 33.61 76.31
C ARG A 18 7.19 34.90 76.79
N PRO A 19 7.96 35.60 75.93
CA PRO A 19 7.36 36.74 75.19
C PRO A 19 7.58 36.61 73.66
N TYR A 20 6.72 37.10 72.75
CA TYR A 20 6.00 38.38 72.54
C TYR A 20 6.78 39.46 71.75
N TYR A 21 6.20 39.79 70.58
CA TYR A 21 6.34 41.00 69.74
C TYR A 21 7.40 41.14 68.62
N SER A 22 6.93 41.84 67.59
CA SER A 22 7.64 42.62 66.56
C SER A 22 8.39 41.90 65.44
N THR A 23 7.62 41.62 64.39
CA THR A 23 7.93 41.91 62.97
C THR A 23 9.23 42.68 62.67
N ALA A 24 10.11 42.06 61.90
CA ALA A 24 10.98 42.73 60.93
C ALA A 24 11.22 41.78 59.75
N ALA A 25 11.10 42.28 58.52
CA ALA A 25 11.39 41.49 57.32
C ALA A 25 12.87 41.62 56.96
N VAL A 26 13.49 40.50 56.55
CA VAL A 26 14.80 40.49 55.89
C VAL A 26 14.68 39.59 54.67
N LEU A 27 14.87 40.14 53.47
CA LEU A 27 15.08 39.33 52.27
C LEU A 27 16.53 38.84 52.26
N THR A 28 16.71 37.52 52.24
CA THR A 28 17.97 36.87 51.85
C THR A 28 17.70 35.95 50.66
N ALA A 29 18.43 36.16 49.57
CA ALA A 29 18.18 35.46 48.30
C ALA A 29 18.68 34.02 48.34
N ALA A 30 17.81 33.06 48.01
CA ALA A 30 18.15 31.63 47.99
C ALA A 30 17.29 30.85 46.97
N ALA A 31 17.52 31.07 45.66
CA ALA A 31 16.99 30.21 44.59
C ALA A 31 17.76 30.41 43.27
N ALA A 32 18.81 29.62 43.02
CA ALA A 32 19.59 29.69 41.78
C ALA A 32 20.27 28.36 41.38
N LEU A 33 19.54 27.22 41.43
CA LEU A 33 20.05 25.94 40.88
C LEU A 33 18.97 24.84 40.66
N VAL A 34 17.82 25.19 40.07
CA VAL A 34 16.86 24.21 39.51
C VAL A 34 16.29 24.78 38.20
N GLY A 35 16.36 24.05 37.08
CA GLY A 35 15.72 24.47 35.83
C GLY A 35 16.42 24.15 34.49
N MET A 36 17.02 22.97 34.32
CA MET A 36 17.61 22.54 33.02
C MET A 36 17.34 21.07 32.67
N LEU A 37 16.12 20.56 32.90
CA LEU A 37 15.68 19.22 32.46
C LEU A 37 14.21 19.21 32.00
N SER A 38 13.91 19.89 30.90
CA SER A 38 12.63 19.78 30.18
C SER A 38 12.83 20.10 28.69
N GLY A 39 13.72 19.33 28.04
CA GLY A 39 14.15 19.51 26.65
C GLY A 39 13.64 18.46 25.67
N CYS A 40 12.80 17.52 26.11
CA CYS A 40 12.11 16.58 25.23
C CYS A 40 10.95 17.31 24.53
N ALA A 41 11.27 18.07 23.48
CA ALA A 41 10.25 18.47 22.52
C ALA A 41 9.79 17.20 21.79
N GLU A 42 8.51 16.86 21.92
CA GLU A 42 7.97 15.66 21.29
C GLU A 42 8.05 15.81 19.76
N GLU A 43 8.75 14.87 19.12
CA GLU A 43 9.12 15.01 17.71
C GLU A 43 7.86 15.01 16.84
N PRO A 44 7.64 16.01 15.94
CA PRO A 44 6.34 16.22 15.30
C PRO A 44 5.85 15.00 14.53
N THR A 45 4.96 14.22 15.15
CA THR A 45 4.37 13.04 14.53
C THR A 45 3.48 13.48 13.38
N ARG A 46 3.81 13.03 12.17
CA ARG A 46 2.96 13.28 10.99
C ARG A 46 1.61 12.62 11.23
N GLU A 47 0.55 13.42 11.24
CA GLU A 47 -0.82 12.91 11.28
C GLU A 47 -1.04 11.87 10.16
N PRO A 48 -1.58 10.68 10.47
CA PRO A 48 -1.89 9.69 9.45
C PRO A 48 -2.83 10.25 8.39
N ILE A 49 -2.48 10.08 7.11
CA ILE A 49 -3.35 10.48 6.01
C ILE A 49 -4.63 9.62 6.09
N ALA A 50 -5.80 10.24 6.01
CA ALA A 50 -7.07 9.51 6.05
C ALA A 50 -7.12 8.42 4.96
N GLY A 51 -7.23 7.16 5.37
CA GLY A 51 -7.16 5.98 4.50
C GLY A 51 -5.78 5.28 4.43
N SER A 52 -4.69 5.88 4.91
CA SER A 52 -3.38 5.20 4.90
C SER A 52 -3.28 4.02 5.86
N THR A 53 -4.24 3.89 6.79
CA THR A 53 -4.37 2.79 7.76
C THR A 53 -5.55 1.85 7.48
N SER A 54 -6.43 2.15 6.51
CA SER A 54 -7.50 1.22 6.12
C SER A 54 -6.95 0.05 5.33
N ALA A 55 -7.68 -1.07 5.31
CA ALA A 55 -7.40 -2.19 4.43
C ALA A 55 -7.43 -1.75 2.95
N VAL A 56 -6.55 -2.34 2.14
CA VAL A 56 -6.44 -2.09 0.70
C VAL A 56 -7.40 -3.00 -0.05
N ARG A 57 -8.44 -2.46 -0.71
CA ARG A 57 -9.33 -3.26 -1.56
C ARG A 57 -8.73 -3.43 -2.95
N VAL A 58 -8.35 -4.66 -3.30
CA VAL A 58 -7.77 -5.02 -4.60
C VAL A 58 -8.87 -5.57 -5.49
N ILE A 59 -9.08 -5.01 -6.68
CA ILE A 59 -10.04 -5.53 -7.65
C ILE A 59 -9.60 -6.93 -8.10
N ILE A 60 -10.42 -7.94 -7.81
CA ILE A 60 -10.31 -9.28 -8.37
C ILE A 60 -11.41 -9.40 -9.43
N ASP A 61 -11.02 -9.39 -10.71
CA ASP A 61 -11.93 -9.53 -11.85
C ASP A 61 -11.95 -11.00 -12.30
N ASP A 62 -12.91 -11.77 -11.79
CA ASP A 62 -13.07 -13.19 -12.11
C ASP A 62 -13.41 -13.43 -13.61
N SER A 63 -13.81 -12.40 -14.36
CA SER A 63 -14.00 -12.48 -15.83
C SER A 63 -12.69 -12.42 -16.61
N ARG A 64 -11.60 -11.94 -15.97
CA ARG A 64 -10.24 -11.86 -16.53
C ARG A 64 -9.30 -12.76 -15.71
N PRO A 65 -9.41 -14.10 -15.80
CA PRO A 65 -8.83 -15.02 -14.81
C PRO A 65 -7.32 -14.84 -14.57
N MET A 66 -6.53 -14.50 -15.59
CA MET A 66 -5.10 -14.18 -15.42
C MET A 66 -4.90 -12.87 -14.64
N GLN A 67 -5.66 -11.80 -14.92
CA GLN A 67 -5.59 -10.54 -14.17
C GLN A 67 -6.11 -10.71 -12.73
N GLY A 68 -7.12 -11.56 -12.52
CA GLY A 68 -7.61 -11.96 -11.20
C GLY A 68 -6.56 -12.74 -10.39
N LEU A 69 -5.92 -13.75 -10.99
CA LEU A 69 -4.82 -14.53 -10.38
C LEU A 69 -3.63 -13.64 -10.00
N VAL A 70 -3.24 -12.73 -10.88
CA VAL A 70 -2.21 -11.73 -10.63
C VAL A 70 -2.63 -10.78 -9.49
N SER A 71 -3.87 -10.30 -9.48
CA SER A 71 -4.37 -9.42 -8.42
C SER A 71 -4.43 -10.12 -7.05
N GLU A 72 -4.78 -11.41 -7.02
CA GLU A 72 -4.66 -12.26 -5.83
C GLU A 72 -3.20 -12.37 -5.33
N LEU A 73 -2.20 -12.42 -6.22
CA LEU A 73 -0.77 -12.43 -5.83
C LEU A 73 -0.34 -11.11 -5.18
N TYR A 74 -0.72 -9.96 -5.74
CA TYR A 74 -0.48 -8.66 -5.07
C TYR A 74 -1.20 -8.59 -3.72
N MET A 75 -2.45 -9.03 -3.64
CA MET A 75 -3.24 -9.06 -2.39
C MET A 75 -2.62 -9.97 -1.31
N LYS A 76 -2.17 -11.18 -1.66
CA LYS A 76 -1.52 -12.10 -0.73
C LYS A 76 -0.17 -11.56 -0.27
N THR A 77 0.63 -11.00 -1.17
CA THR A 77 1.94 -10.40 -0.85
C THR A 77 1.80 -9.21 0.10
N LEU A 78 0.82 -8.31 -0.14
CA LEU A 78 0.51 -7.21 0.77
C LEU A 78 0.18 -7.73 2.19
N ASN A 79 -0.70 -8.73 2.30
CA ASN A 79 -1.08 -9.33 3.58
C ASN A 79 0.11 -10.01 4.31
N GLY A 80 0.95 -10.76 3.58
CA GLY A 80 2.15 -11.39 4.14
C GLY A 80 3.13 -10.38 4.73
N HIS A 81 3.33 -9.25 4.05
CA HIS A 81 4.09 -8.10 4.57
C HIS A 81 3.29 -7.20 5.55
N GLY A 82 2.22 -7.70 6.16
CA GLY A 82 1.47 -7.00 7.22
C GLY A 82 0.58 -5.84 6.75
N ARG A 83 0.48 -5.58 5.44
CA ARG A 83 -0.43 -4.58 4.88
C ARG A 83 -1.76 -5.25 4.53
N THR A 84 -2.73 -5.16 5.43
CA THR A 84 -4.07 -5.75 5.25
C THR A 84 -4.66 -5.39 3.89
N ALA A 85 -4.95 -6.40 3.07
CA ALA A 85 -5.55 -6.25 1.75
C ALA A 85 -6.72 -7.23 1.62
N LEU A 86 -7.81 -6.79 0.99
CA LEU A 86 -9.07 -7.52 0.85
C LEU A 86 -9.50 -7.54 -0.62
N PRO A 87 -10.20 -8.58 -1.09
CA PRO A 87 -10.71 -8.61 -2.45
C PRO A 87 -11.90 -7.65 -2.58
N TYR A 88 -11.96 -6.93 -3.70
CA TYR A 88 -13.16 -6.28 -4.21
C TYR A 88 -13.55 -6.96 -5.51
N ARG A 89 -14.77 -7.51 -5.57
CA ARG A 89 -15.29 -8.20 -6.76
C ARG A 89 -16.37 -7.35 -7.42
N PRO A 90 -16.19 -6.90 -8.67
CA PRO A 90 -17.25 -6.23 -9.42
C PRO A 90 -18.48 -7.13 -9.55
N THR A 91 -18.28 -8.44 -9.72
CA THR A 91 -19.32 -9.48 -9.77
C THR A 91 -20.26 -9.52 -8.56
N ASP A 92 -19.77 -9.16 -7.36
CA ASP A 92 -20.57 -9.11 -6.12
C ASP A 92 -21.35 -7.78 -5.95
N THR A 93 -21.15 -6.79 -6.83
CA THR A 93 -21.65 -5.41 -6.64
C THR A 93 -22.27 -4.80 -7.90
N ASP A 94 -21.49 -4.59 -8.95
CA ASP A 94 -21.92 -4.24 -10.30
C ASP A 94 -20.88 -4.78 -11.32
N PRO A 95 -21.17 -5.89 -12.03
CA PRO A 95 -20.24 -6.48 -13.00
C PRO A 95 -20.08 -5.66 -14.29
N THR A 96 -20.88 -4.61 -14.49
CA THR A 96 -20.81 -3.74 -15.67
C THR A 96 -20.01 -2.46 -15.44
N ARG A 97 -19.60 -2.21 -14.19
CA ARG A 97 -18.96 -0.97 -13.77
C ARG A 97 -17.49 -0.88 -14.20
N PRO A 98 -17.03 0.24 -14.80
CA PRO A 98 -15.62 0.41 -15.16
C PRO A 98 -14.68 0.34 -13.95
N ARG A 99 -13.49 -0.24 -14.13
CA ARG A 99 -12.54 -0.52 -13.05
C ARG A 99 -12.02 0.77 -12.42
N PHE A 100 -11.82 1.81 -13.24
CA PHE A 100 -11.45 3.14 -12.79
C PHE A 100 -12.58 3.90 -12.08
N GLU A 101 -13.85 3.52 -12.27
CA GLU A 101 -14.95 4.15 -11.54
C GLU A 101 -14.97 3.70 -10.07
N ALA A 102 -14.82 2.39 -9.81
CA ALA A 102 -14.66 1.86 -8.46
C ALA A 102 -13.46 2.48 -7.71
N LEU A 103 -12.36 2.76 -8.43
CA LEU A 103 -11.19 3.47 -7.89
C LEU A 103 -11.44 4.97 -7.65
N THR A 104 -12.17 5.66 -8.51
CA THR A 104 -12.42 7.11 -8.35
C THR A 104 -13.50 7.41 -7.30
N ALA A 105 -14.53 6.58 -7.21
CA ALA A 105 -15.51 6.59 -6.11
C ALA A 105 -14.88 6.17 -4.77
N GLY A 106 -13.87 5.29 -4.81
CA GLY A 106 -13.22 4.77 -3.62
C GLY A 106 -13.87 3.53 -3.03
N ASP A 107 -14.55 2.75 -3.86
CA ASP A 107 -15.09 1.41 -3.54
C ASP A 107 -14.00 0.33 -3.65
N ALA A 108 -13.01 0.55 -4.53
CA ALA A 108 -11.75 -0.18 -4.60
C ALA A 108 -10.54 0.76 -4.35
N ASP A 109 -9.37 0.19 -4.09
CA ASP A 109 -8.14 0.93 -3.80
C ASP A 109 -6.96 0.60 -4.75
N VAL A 110 -6.95 -0.60 -5.36
CA VAL A 110 -5.98 -1.07 -6.36
C VAL A 110 -6.69 -1.84 -7.46
N VAL A 111 -6.32 -1.62 -8.72
CA VAL A 111 -6.52 -2.57 -9.83
C VAL A 111 -5.15 -3.02 -10.34
N VAL A 112 -5.04 -4.26 -10.80
CA VAL A 112 -3.87 -4.72 -11.57
C VAL A 112 -4.36 -5.20 -12.93
N GLY A 113 -3.69 -4.79 -14.00
CA GLY A 113 -4.09 -5.15 -15.35
C GLY A 113 -2.98 -4.93 -16.37
N CYS A 114 -3.31 -5.21 -17.63
CA CYS A 114 -2.41 -5.05 -18.76
C CYS A 114 -2.41 -3.59 -19.25
N MET A 115 -1.22 -3.01 -19.38
CA MET A 115 -0.99 -1.57 -19.56
C MET A 115 -1.73 -0.94 -20.74
N GLY A 116 -1.78 -1.61 -21.89
CA GLY A 116 -2.50 -1.13 -23.08
C GLY A 116 -4.03 -1.22 -22.94
N GLU A 117 -4.56 -2.27 -22.29
CA GLU A 117 -6.00 -2.34 -21.96
C GLU A 117 -6.40 -1.22 -20.99
N LEU A 118 -5.56 -0.93 -19.98
CA LEU A 118 -5.79 0.14 -19.02
C LEU A 118 -5.70 1.53 -19.68
N LEU A 119 -4.83 1.69 -20.69
CA LEU A 119 -4.76 2.91 -21.50
C LEU A 119 -5.99 3.05 -22.41
N GLU A 120 -6.49 1.98 -23.00
CA GLU A 120 -7.74 2.01 -23.79
C GLU A 120 -8.95 2.40 -22.92
N GLU A 121 -9.10 1.81 -21.73
CA GLU A 121 -10.21 2.08 -20.81
C GLU A 121 -10.23 3.55 -20.32
N LEU A 122 -9.06 4.20 -20.21
CA LEU A 122 -8.93 5.60 -19.80
C LEU A 122 -8.93 6.61 -20.97
N ASN A 123 -8.31 6.25 -22.09
CA ASN A 123 -7.98 7.16 -23.17
C ASN A 123 -7.87 6.41 -24.52
N PRO A 124 -9.00 5.97 -25.11
CA PRO A 124 -9.00 5.15 -26.32
C PRO A 124 -8.42 5.89 -27.54
N LEU A 125 -8.43 7.24 -27.54
CA LEU A 125 -7.79 8.05 -28.59
C LEU A 125 -6.26 7.96 -28.54
N ALA A 126 -5.66 8.01 -27.35
CA ALA A 126 -4.22 7.80 -27.20
C ALA A 126 -3.84 6.34 -27.46
N ALA A 127 -4.64 5.39 -26.97
CA ALA A 127 -4.45 3.96 -27.22
C ALA A 127 -4.43 3.65 -28.73
N ALA A 128 -5.43 4.12 -29.49
CA ALA A 128 -5.52 3.92 -30.93
C ALA A 128 -4.33 4.55 -31.68
N LYS A 129 -3.97 5.81 -31.36
CA LYS A 129 -2.83 6.48 -32.00
C LYS A 129 -1.51 5.75 -31.78
N ILE A 130 -1.21 5.37 -30.53
CA ILE A 130 0.03 4.68 -30.19
C ILE A 130 0.04 3.28 -30.83
N SER A 131 -1.12 2.62 -30.92
CA SER A 131 -1.28 1.32 -31.56
C SER A 131 -1.03 1.36 -33.07
N GLU A 132 -1.49 2.41 -33.77
CA GLU A 132 -1.21 2.61 -35.20
C GLU A 132 0.29 2.72 -35.46
N GLU A 133 0.98 3.61 -34.73
CA GLU A 133 2.42 3.84 -34.87
C GLU A 133 3.25 2.62 -34.45
N TYR A 134 2.88 1.93 -33.36
CA TYR A 134 3.51 0.69 -32.88
C TYR A 134 3.33 -0.49 -33.85
N THR A 135 2.13 -0.65 -34.41
CA THR A 135 1.83 -1.74 -35.34
C THR A 135 2.58 -1.54 -36.66
N ALA A 136 2.65 -0.31 -37.17
CA ALA A 136 3.43 0.00 -38.36
C ALA A 136 4.93 -0.35 -38.18
N ALA A 137 5.52 -0.02 -37.02
CA ALA A 137 6.91 -0.34 -36.72
C ALA A 137 7.15 -1.86 -36.53
N LEU A 138 6.20 -2.60 -35.94
CA LEU A 138 6.26 -4.06 -35.85
C LEU A 138 6.20 -4.72 -37.23
N ASP A 139 5.25 -4.30 -38.07
CA ASP A 139 5.00 -4.90 -39.38
C ASP A 139 6.11 -4.54 -40.39
N ALA A 140 6.81 -3.42 -40.18
CA ALA A 140 8.06 -3.07 -40.87
C ALA A 140 9.29 -3.84 -40.35
N GLY A 141 9.19 -4.52 -39.21
CA GLY A 141 10.29 -5.26 -38.58
C GLY A 141 11.35 -4.37 -37.90
N GLU A 142 11.03 -3.11 -37.61
CA GLU A 142 11.95 -2.15 -36.99
C GLU A 142 12.13 -2.39 -35.48
N ILE A 143 11.15 -3.03 -34.84
CA ILE A 143 11.08 -3.27 -33.40
C ILE A 143 10.63 -4.70 -33.08
N SER A 144 10.81 -5.11 -31.82
CA SER A 144 10.20 -6.33 -31.28
C SER A 144 8.95 -6.02 -30.45
N ALA A 145 8.10 -7.02 -30.21
CA ALA A 145 6.91 -6.89 -29.35
C ALA A 145 7.22 -6.58 -27.86
N ASN A 146 8.48 -6.69 -27.45
CA ASN A 146 8.97 -6.36 -26.12
C ASN A 146 9.92 -5.13 -26.16
N ASP A 147 9.79 -4.25 -27.16
CA ASP A 147 10.63 -3.06 -27.26
C ASP A 147 10.44 -2.10 -26.06
N GLY A 148 11.56 -1.74 -25.42
CA GLY A 148 11.56 -0.92 -24.22
C GLY A 148 11.06 0.51 -24.43
N THR A 149 11.23 1.06 -25.63
CA THR A 149 10.77 2.41 -26.01
C THR A 149 9.25 2.44 -26.12
N TRP A 150 8.66 1.45 -26.77
CA TRP A 150 7.21 1.35 -26.91
C TRP A 150 6.51 1.03 -25.59
N ARG A 151 7.13 0.19 -24.74
CA ARG A 151 6.69 -0.02 -23.36
C ARG A 151 6.66 1.30 -22.58
N GLU A 152 7.72 2.10 -22.63
CA GLU A 152 7.77 3.40 -21.94
C GLU A 152 6.78 4.41 -22.52
N THR A 153 6.67 4.53 -23.84
CA THR A 153 5.67 5.40 -24.50
C THR A 153 4.25 5.06 -24.03
N THR A 154 3.92 3.78 -23.92
CA THR A 154 2.58 3.31 -23.49
C THR A 154 2.38 3.53 -21.98
N TYR A 155 3.41 3.30 -21.16
CA TYR A 155 3.38 3.57 -19.71
C TYR A 155 3.21 5.06 -19.41
N THR A 156 4.00 5.91 -20.05
CA THR A 156 3.90 7.37 -19.95
C THR A 156 2.53 7.87 -20.43
N ALA A 157 1.96 7.32 -21.50
CA ALA A 157 0.60 7.66 -21.95
C ALA A 157 -0.49 7.22 -20.95
N LEU A 158 -0.35 6.05 -20.33
CA LEU A 158 -1.24 5.56 -19.27
C LEU A 158 -1.18 6.48 -18.04
N VAL A 159 0.02 6.76 -17.53
CA VAL A 159 0.23 7.61 -16.34
C VAL A 159 -0.31 9.03 -16.57
N ASN A 160 -0.10 9.60 -17.76
CA ASN A 160 -0.63 10.92 -18.12
C ASN A 160 -2.17 10.94 -18.29
N SER A 161 -2.80 9.77 -18.46
CA SER A 161 -4.26 9.63 -18.57
C SER A 161 -4.95 9.36 -17.22
N LEU A 162 -4.19 9.21 -16.13
CA LEU A 162 -4.75 8.93 -14.80
C LEU A 162 -5.42 10.17 -14.16
N PRO A 163 -6.62 10.02 -13.57
CA PRO A 163 -7.19 11.02 -12.67
C PRO A 163 -6.23 11.39 -11.53
N GLY A 164 -6.23 12.66 -11.12
CA GLY A 164 -5.26 13.19 -10.13
C GLY A 164 -5.22 12.49 -8.77
N SER A 165 -6.27 11.73 -8.41
CA SER A 165 -6.34 10.89 -7.20
C SER A 165 -5.62 9.54 -7.32
N LEU A 166 -5.31 9.08 -8.55
CA LEU A 166 -4.70 7.78 -8.83
C LEU A 166 -3.21 7.90 -9.18
N ALA A 167 -2.47 6.80 -9.08
CA ALA A 167 -1.09 6.65 -9.55
C ALA A 167 -0.82 5.19 -9.97
N ALA A 168 0.18 5.00 -10.84
CA ALA A 168 0.73 3.69 -11.15
C ALA A 168 1.89 3.33 -10.18
N THR A 169 2.19 2.05 -10.07
CA THR A 169 3.56 1.58 -9.80
C THR A 169 4.33 1.48 -11.10
N ASP A 170 5.61 1.13 -11.00
CA ASP A 170 6.39 0.71 -12.17
C ASP A 170 5.71 -0.51 -12.86
N PRO A 171 5.86 -0.68 -14.19
CA PRO A 171 5.35 -1.83 -14.93
C PRO A 171 6.34 -3.00 -14.91
N SER A 172 5.83 -4.24 -15.00
CA SER A 172 6.67 -5.44 -14.99
C SER A 172 7.44 -5.66 -16.29
N SER A 173 8.36 -6.63 -16.26
CA SER A 173 8.96 -7.24 -17.46
C SER A 173 8.00 -8.19 -18.19
N ALA A 174 7.05 -8.79 -17.49
CA ALA A 174 6.06 -9.70 -18.07
C ALA A 174 5.09 -8.99 -19.02
N THR A 175 4.91 -9.54 -20.22
CA THR A 175 3.89 -9.12 -21.19
C THR A 175 2.75 -10.12 -21.21
N ALA A 176 1.57 -9.72 -20.72
CA ALA A 176 0.37 -10.55 -20.71
C ALA A 176 -0.64 -10.07 -21.77
N CYS A 177 -1.91 -10.52 -21.73
CA CYS A 177 -3.01 -10.03 -22.58
C CYS A 177 -2.72 -9.88 -24.09
N LYS A 178 -1.87 -10.73 -24.68
CA LYS A 178 -1.24 -10.53 -26.00
C LYS A 178 -2.24 -10.33 -27.17
N GLU A 179 -3.43 -10.91 -27.05
CA GLU A 179 -4.52 -10.82 -28.04
C GLU A 179 -5.40 -9.56 -27.91
N SER A 180 -5.03 -8.62 -27.03
CA SER A 180 -5.75 -7.35 -26.86
C SER A 180 -5.80 -6.54 -28.16
N THR A 181 -6.97 -5.98 -28.46
CA THR A 181 -7.14 -4.91 -29.45
C THR A 181 -7.58 -3.65 -28.71
N PRO A 182 -6.94 -2.48 -28.91
CA PRO A 182 -5.86 -2.18 -29.84
C PRO A 182 -4.51 -2.83 -29.46
N LYS A 183 -3.71 -3.17 -30.46
CA LYS A 183 -2.41 -3.83 -30.30
C LYS A 183 -1.42 -2.86 -29.66
N LEU A 184 -1.00 -3.13 -28.43
CA LEU A 184 -0.10 -2.30 -27.62
C LEU A 184 0.84 -3.19 -26.80
N PRO A 185 1.93 -2.66 -26.21
CA PRO A 185 2.68 -3.33 -25.15
C PRO A 185 1.78 -3.57 -23.91
N GLN A 186 1.63 -4.83 -23.51
CA GLN A 186 0.70 -5.26 -22.46
C GLN A 186 1.42 -5.72 -21.18
N ASN A 187 2.35 -4.91 -20.70
CA ASN A 187 3.03 -5.17 -19.43
C ASN A 187 2.07 -5.05 -18.25
N ILE A 188 2.30 -5.82 -17.19
CA ILE A 188 1.42 -5.82 -16.01
C ILE A 188 1.74 -4.59 -15.14
N VAL A 189 0.71 -3.81 -14.79
CA VAL A 189 0.87 -2.61 -13.97
C VAL A 189 -0.28 -2.44 -12.95
N PRO A 190 0.03 -2.38 -11.65
CA PRO A 190 -0.87 -1.88 -10.61
C PRO A 190 -1.16 -0.38 -10.72
N ILE A 191 -2.45 0.00 -10.70
CA ILE A 191 -2.93 1.36 -10.50
C ILE A 191 -3.66 1.46 -9.16
N TYR A 192 -3.40 2.50 -8.37
CA TYR A 192 -3.90 2.63 -7.00
C TYR A 192 -4.34 4.05 -6.62
N ARG A 193 -5.17 4.16 -5.57
CA ARG A 193 -5.55 5.44 -4.96
C ARG A 193 -4.44 5.99 -4.05
N LYS A 194 -3.96 7.21 -4.34
CA LYS A 194 -2.86 7.86 -3.62
C LYS A 194 -2.98 7.89 -2.08
N PRO A 195 -4.17 8.10 -1.46
CA PRO A 195 -4.27 8.16 0.01
C PRO A 195 -4.07 6.81 0.73
N VAL A 196 -4.33 5.68 0.05
CA VAL A 196 -4.43 4.35 0.66
C VAL A 196 -3.13 3.54 0.55
N LEU A 197 -2.19 3.98 -0.30
CA LEU A 197 -0.96 3.25 -0.57
C LEU A 197 0.27 4.09 -0.23
N ASN A 198 0.78 3.86 0.97
CA ASN A 198 1.98 4.52 1.50
C ASN A 198 3.26 4.02 0.80
N ARG A 199 4.42 4.57 1.18
CA ARG A 199 5.72 4.20 0.58
C ARG A 199 6.00 2.70 0.68
N ASP A 200 5.70 2.09 1.82
CA ASP A 200 6.09 0.71 2.12
C ASP A 200 5.20 -0.28 1.36
N ALA A 201 3.89 -0.04 1.33
CA ALA A 201 2.95 -0.78 0.49
C ALA A 201 3.33 -0.65 -1.01
N ARG A 202 3.80 0.51 -1.48
CA ARG A 202 4.30 0.66 -2.85
C ARG A 202 5.55 -0.16 -3.10
N LEU A 203 6.50 -0.20 -2.16
CA LEU A 203 7.71 -1.03 -2.27
C LEU A 203 7.36 -2.54 -2.30
N ILE A 204 6.35 -2.96 -1.55
CA ILE A 204 5.83 -4.34 -1.58
C ILE A 204 5.23 -4.67 -2.95
N MET A 205 4.40 -3.79 -3.53
CA MET A 205 3.87 -4.02 -4.89
C MET A 205 4.98 -4.00 -5.95
N ASN A 206 5.91 -3.03 -5.89
CA ASN A 206 7.09 -3.00 -6.76
C ASN A 206 7.94 -4.28 -6.67
N LYS A 207 8.00 -4.96 -5.52
CA LYS A 207 8.68 -6.25 -5.39
C LYS A 207 8.00 -7.31 -6.27
N VAL A 208 6.67 -7.44 -6.20
CA VAL A 208 5.89 -8.37 -7.04
C VAL A 208 6.06 -8.03 -8.53
N THR A 209 5.99 -6.74 -8.89
CA THR A 209 6.27 -6.26 -10.25
C THR A 209 7.61 -6.76 -10.78
N GLY A 210 8.65 -6.71 -9.93
CA GLY A 210 10.02 -7.04 -10.28
C GLY A 210 10.35 -8.54 -10.34
N THR A 211 9.48 -9.44 -9.87
CA THR A 211 9.68 -10.89 -9.96
C THR A 211 9.01 -11.54 -11.16
N MET A 212 8.22 -10.78 -11.94
CA MET A 212 7.40 -11.31 -13.04
C MET A 212 8.12 -11.26 -14.40
N SER A 213 8.47 -12.42 -14.93
CA SER A 213 8.75 -12.67 -16.36
C SER A 213 7.45 -13.03 -17.13
N THR A 214 7.51 -13.08 -18.46
CA THR A 214 6.33 -13.46 -19.27
C THR A 214 6.02 -14.94 -19.08
N GLU A 215 7.08 -15.72 -18.94
CA GLU A 215 7.14 -17.15 -18.72
C GLU A 215 6.46 -17.53 -17.41
N ASP A 216 6.70 -16.79 -16.32
CA ASP A 216 6.02 -16.98 -15.03
C ASP A 216 4.50 -16.82 -15.16
N ILE A 217 4.04 -15.80 -15.89
CA ILE A 217 2.60 -15.52 -16.05
C ILE A 217 1.93 -16.61 -16.90
N GLU A 218 2.61 -17.11 -17.93
CA GLU A 218 2.14 -18.23 -18.74
C GLU A 218 2.09 -19.54 -17.93
N GLU A 219 3.10 -19.83 -17.11
CA GLU A 219 3.09 -20.99 -16.22
C GLU A 219 1.99 -20.89 -15.16
N LEU A 220 1.89 -19.77 -14.44
CA LEU A 220 0.86 -19.55 -13.42
C LEU A 220 -0.57 -19.67 -14.01
N SER A 221 -0.79 -19.14 -15.21
CA SER A 221 -2.07 -19.27 -15.93
C SER A 221 -2.35 -20.72 -16.35
N ALA A 222 -1.32 -21.48 -16.74
CA ALA A 222 -1.44 -22.90 -17.10
C ALA A 222 -1.69 -23.79 -15.86
N GLN A 223 -1.03 -23.51 -14.72
CA GLN A 223 -1.26 -24.21 -13.46
C GLN A 223 -2.66 -23.92 -12.89
N MET A 224 -3.13 -22.67 -12.97
CA MET A 224 -4.48 -22.28 -12.53
C MET A 224 -5.57 -22.96 -13.37
N SER A 225 -5.32 -23.14 -14.67
CA SER A 225 -6.21 -23.86 -15.58
C SER A 225 -6.26 -25.38 -15.33
N GLN A 226 -5.34 -25.93 -14.52
CA GLN A 226 -5.30 -27.36 -14.15
C GLN A 226 -5.81 -27.63 -12.73
N SER A 227 -5.48 -26.77 -11.76
CA SER A 227 -5.87 -26.93 -10.36
C SER A 227 -7.21 -26.28 -10.00
N GLY A 228 -7.54 -25.15 -10.65
CA GLY A 228 -8.61 -24.24 -10.20
C GLY A 228 -8.36 -23.59 -8.83
N SER A 229 -7.18 -23.78 -8.22
CA SER A 229 -6.90 -23.43 -6.82
C SER A 229 -5.82 -22.35 -6.73
N VAL A 230 -6.25 -21.10 -6.59
CA VAL A 230 -5.37 -19.91 -6.49
C VAL A 230 -4.32 -20.07 -5.36
N SER A 231 -4.64 -20.77 -4.27
CA SER A 231 -3.71 -20.98 -3.16
C SER A 231 -2.63 -22.02 -3.45
N GLU A 232 -2.93 -23.03 -4.27
CA GLU A 232 -1.97 -24.06 -4.68
C GLU A 232 -1.02 -23.54 -5.75
N VAL A 233 -1.50 -22.66 -6.64
CA VAL A 233 -0.70 -22.01 -7.70
C VAL A 233 0.22 -20.93 -7.12
N LEU A 234 -0.32 -20.01 -6.32
CA LEU A 234 0.46 -18.86 -5.85
C LEU A 234 1.39 -19.18 -4.67
N GLY A 235 1.07 -20.19 -3.85
CA GLY A 235 1.90 -20.56 -2.69
C GLY A 235 3.37 -20.88 -3.04
N PRO A 236 3.62 -21.82 -3.98
CA PRO A 236 4.98 -22.15 -4.43
C PRO A 236 5.72 -20.96 -5.05
N TYR A 237 5.04 -20.15 -5.88
CA TYR A 237 5.64 -18.94 -6.48
C TYR A 237 6.02 -17.90 -5.41
N MET A 238 5.12 -17.62 -4.46
CA MET A 238 5.40 -16.70 -3.36
C MET A 238 6.55 -17.18 -2.47
N ALA A 239 6.73 -18.50 -2.31
CA ALA A 239 7.86 -19.08 -1.60
C ALA A 239 9.18 -18.98 -2.38
N ALA A 240 9.16 -19.16 -3.71
CA ALA A 240 10.35 -19.07 -4.56
C ALA A 240 10.91 -17.63 -4.71
N HIS A 241 10.07 -16.62 -4.49
CA HIS A 241 10.39 -15.20 -4.69
C HIS A 241 10.35 -14.34 -3.41
N ASP A 242 10.38 -14.96 -2.23
CA ASP A 242 10.34 -14.32 -0.90
C ASP A 242 9.13 -13.35 -0.70
N LEU A 243 7.97 -13.65 -1.30
CA LEU A 243 6.79 -12.76 -1.28
C LEU A 243 5.85 -13.00 -0.08
N GLN A 244 6.20 -13.89 0.83
CA GLN A 244 5.33 -14.29 1.96
C GLN A 244 5.40 -13.35 3.18
N GLY A 245 6.34 -12.39 3.20
CA GLY A 245 6.70 -11.64 4.41
C GLY A 245 7.89 -12.27 5.17
N PRO A 246 8.46 -11.54 6.16
CA PRO A 246 9.51 -12.02 7.05
C PRO A 246 8.99 -12.81 8.27
#